data_AF-S4RX57-F1
#
_entry.id   AF-S4RX57-F1
#
_cell.length_a   1.000
_cell.length_b   1.000
_cell.length_c   1.000
_cell.angle_alpha   90.00
_cell.angle_beta   90.00
_cell.angle_gamma   90.00
#
_symmetry.space_group_name_H-M   'P 1'
#
loop_
_entity.id
_entity.type
_entity.pdbx_description
1 polymer ?
#
loop_
_entity_poly.entity_id
_entity_poly.type
_entity_poly.pdbx_seq_one_letter_code
_entity_poly.pdbx_strand_id
1 'polypeptide(L)'
;CHVCEHAESCEGVECAPGKRCRMNRRNRPHCVCAPDCREARRGPVCGSDGRSYRDECAVLRARCRAQSSLSVQYNGSCRMSCAS
;
A
#
# COMPACT_ATOMS: atom_id res chain seq x y z
N CYS A 1 24.77 15.99 -23.02
CA CYS A 1 24.10 15.76 -21.72
C CYS A 1 22.69 16.31 -21.82
N HIS A 2 21.70 15.48 -22.13
CA HIS A 2 20.31 15.92 -22.01
C HIS A 2 19.88 15.79 -20.56
N VAL A 3 19.37 16.88 -20.01
CA VAL A 3 18.74 16.89 -18.70
C VAL A 3 17.41 16.15 -18.84
N CYS A 4 17.20 15.10 -18.05
CA CYS A 4 15.95 14.33 -18.02
C CYS A 4 14.88 15.13 -17.27
N GLU A 5 14.44 16.29 -17.77
CA GLU A 5 13.53 17.16 -17.01
C GLU A 5 12.09 16.65 -16.92
N HIS A 6 11.71 15.68 -17.75
CA HIS A 6 10.38 15.10 -17.70
C HIS A 6 10.44 13.63 -18.09
N ALA A 7 10.45 12.73 -17.11
CA ALA A 7 10.21 11.32 -17.40
C ALA A 7 8.79 11.17 -17.95
N GLU A 8 8.66 10.86 -19.24
CA GLU A 8 7.37 10.66 -19.93
C GLU A 8 6.79 9.26 -19.69
N SER A 9 7.55 8.39 -19.02
CA SER A 9 7.19 7.01 -18.73
C SER A 9 7.83 6.55 -17.41
N CYS A 10 7.60 5.27 -17.06
CA CYS A 10 8.26 4.61 -15.93
C CYS A 10 9.62 3.98 -16.29
N GLU A 11 10.09 4.16 -17.52
CA GLU A 11 11.36 3.60 -17.97
C GLU A 11 12.53 4.28 -17.23
N GLY A 12 13.44 3.47 -16.69
CA GLY A 12 14.55 3.96 -15.87
C GLY A 12 14.18 4.50 -14.49
N VAL A 13 12.90 4.42 -14.07
CA VAL A 13 12.46 4.91 -12.74
C VAL A 13 12.67 3.83 -11.69
N GLU A 14 13.65 4.03 -10.82
CA GLU A 14 13.90 3.17 -9.66
C GLU A 14 13.09 3.63 -8.45
N CYS A 15 12.20 2.78 -7.97
CA CYS A 15 11.40 3.01 -6.77
C CYS A 15 11.98 2.25 -5.57
N ALA A 16 11.78 2.78 -4.37
CA ALA A 16 12.12 2.09 -3.13
C ALA A 16 11.44 0.70 -3.03
N PRO A 17 12.00 -0.24 -2.24
CA PRO A 17 11.44 -1.58 -2.06
C PRO A 17 9.95 -1.56 -1.71
N GLY A 18 9.17 -2.47 -2.31
CA GLY A 18 7.71 -2.54 -2.11
C GLY A 18 6.92 -1.42 -2.79
N LYS A 19 7.56 -0.59 -3.61
CA LYS A 19 6.90 0.38 -4.50
C LYS A 19 7.12 -0.01 -5.96
N ARG A 20 6.20 0.40 -6.82
CA ARG A 20 6.30 0.22 -8.28
C ARG A 20 5.95 1.54 -8.96
N CYS A 21 6.64 1.86 -10.05
CA CYS A 21 6.30 3.03 -10.84
C CYS A 21 4.94 2.84 -11.55
N ARG A 22 4.10 3.87 -11.52
CA ARG A 22 2.91 4.01 -12.36
C ARG A 22 2.75 5.43 -12.85
N MET A 23 2.23 5.57 -14.07
CA MET A 23 1.82 6.86 -14.62
C MET A 23 0.57 7.37 -13.90
N ASN A 24 0.58 8.64 -13.51
CA ASN A 24 -0.61 9.30 -12.97
C ASN A 24 -1.47 9.90 -14.10
N ARG A 25 -2.60 10.53 -13.74
CA ARG A 25 -3.53 11.16 -14.70
C ARG A 25 -2.95 12.36 -15.47
N ARG A 26 -1.79 12.88 -15.05
CA ARG A 26 -1.08 13.99 -15.68
C ARG A 26 0.13 13.50 -16.49
N ASN A 27 0.15 12.23 -16.88
CA ASN A 27 1.25 11.58 -17.58
C ASN A 27 2.62 11.79 -16.92
N ARG A 28 2.66 11.76 -15.58
CA ARG A 28 3.91 11.82 -14.82
C ARG A 28 4.12 10.52 -14.04
N PRO A 29 5.33 9.93 -14.07
CA PRO A 29 5.64 8.74 -13.30
C PRO A 29 5.59 9.03 -11.81
N HIS A 30 5.07 8.06 -11.07
CA HIS A 30 4.96 8.13 -9.63
C HIS A 30 5.17 6.75 -9.01
N CYS A 31 6.03 6.68 -8.00
CA CYS A 31 6.20 5.45 -7.22
C CYS A 31 4.99 5.25 -6.31
N VAL A 32 4.28 4.14 -6.48
CA VAL A 32 3.12 3.77 -5.66
C VAL A 32 3.40 2.51 -4.85
N CYS A 33 2.86 2.44 -3.64
CA CYS A 33 2.96 1.25 -2.79
C CYS A 33 2.31 0.04 -3.47
N ALA A 34 3.13 -0.97 -3.72
CA ALA A 34 2.76 -2.21 -4.38
C ALA A 34 3.46 -3.38 -3.67
N PRO A 35 3.08 -3.67 -2.40
CA PRO A 35 3.63 -4.82 -1.68
C PRO A 35 3.31 -6.12 -2.44
N ASP A 36 4.17 -7.14 -2.26
CA ASP A 36 3.82 -8.49 -2.70
C ASP A 36 2.65 -9.00 -1.85
N CYS A 37 1.64 -9.53 -2.53
CA CYS A 37 0.40 -10.01 -1.90
C CYS A 37 0.07 -11.43 -2.33
N ARG A 38 1.03 -12.20 -2.88
CA ARG A 38 0.78 -13.56 -3.35
C ARG A 38 0.36 -14.47 -2.20
N GLU A 39 0.98 -14.29 -1.04
CA GLU A 39 0.72 -15.06 0.18
C GLU A 39 -0.19 -14.32 1.18
N ALA A 40 -0.70 -13.15 0.82
CA ALA A 40 -1.56 -12.37 1.70
C ALA A 40 -2.93 -13.06 1.89
N ARG A 41 -3.39 -13.15 3.13
CA ARG A 41 -4.71 -13.71 3.44
C ARG A 41 -5.83 -12.90 2.78
N ARG A 42 -6.82 -13.62 2.26
CA ARG A 42 -8.06 -13.05 1.71
C ARG A 42 -9.12 -12.93 2.80
N GLY A 43 -10.01 -11.96 2.64
CA GLY A 43 -11.09 -11.68 3.58
C GLY A 43 -10.73 -10.62 4.62
N PRO A 44 -11.72 -10.05 5.32
CA PRO A 44 -11.52 -8.90 6.19
C PRO A 44 -10.57 -9.20 7.34
N VAL A 45 -9.82 -8.18 7.76
CA VAL A 45 -8.88 -8.24 8.88
C VAL A 45 -8.97 -6.96 9.72
N CYS A 46 -8.65 -7.06 11.00
CA CYS A 46 -8.53 -5.91 11.90
C CYS A 46 -7.06 -5.50 11.97
N GLY A 47 -6.77 -4.24 11.67
CA GLY A 47 -5.42 -3.67 11.80
C GLY A 47 -5.06 -3.37 13.25
N SER A 48 -3.76 -3.28 13.54
CA SER A 48 -3.26 -2.84 14.85
C SER A 48 -3.59 -1.38 15.19
N ASP A 49 -4.09 -0.62 14.22
CA ASP A 49 -4.67 0.72 14.37
C ASP A 49 -6.17 0.70 14.73
N GLY A 50 -6.75 -0.48 14.96
CA GLY A 50 -8.17 -0.65 15.28
C GLY A 50 -9.11 -0.45 14.09
N ARG A 51 -8.60 -0.39 12.84
CA ARG A 51 -9.41 -0.21 11.64
C ARG A 51 -9.59 -1.52 10.89
N SER A 52 -10.78 -1.74 10.34
CA SER A 52 -11.07 -2.89 9.49
C SER A 52 -10.53 -2.67 8.08
N TYR A 53 -9.82 -3.66 7.55
CA TYR A 53 -9.31 -3.69 6.18
C TYR A 53 -9.94 -4.85 5.43
N ARG A 54 -10.13 -4.69 4.12
CA ARG A 54 -10.77 -5.72 3.26
C ARG A 54 -9.99 -7.03 3.18
N ASP A 55 -8.68 -6.98 3.35
CA ASP A 55 -7.72 -8.09 3.24
C ASP A 55 -6.36 -7.69 3.83
N GLU A 56 -5.49 -8.67 4.05
CA GLU A 56 -4.13 -8.44 4.56
C GLU A 56 -3.29 -7.58 3.60
N CYS A 57 -3.49 -7.73 2.29
CA CYS A 57 -2.80 -6.92 1.28
C CYS A 57 -3.13 -5.42 1.41
N ALA A 58 -4.34 -5.07 1.82
CA ALA A 58 -4.75 -3.70 2.08
C ALA A 58 -4.05 -3.13 3.31
N VAL A 59 -3.83 -3.94 4.36
CA VAL A 59 -3.01 -3.56 5.52
C VAL A 59 -1.57 -3.29 5.10
N LEU A 60 -0.95 -4.19 4.34
CA LEU A 60 0.42 -4.01 3.82
C LEU A 60 0.56 -2.74 2.97
N ARG A 61 -0.45 -2.45 2.14
CA ARG A 61 -0.46 -1.24 1.31
C ARG A 61 -0.63 0.02 2.16
N ALA A 62 -1.50 -0.01 3.17
CA ALA A 62 -1.69 1.09 4.11
C ALA A 62 -0.42 1.36 4.92
N ARG A 63 0.23 0.31 5.43
CA ARG A 63 1.55 0.36 6.10
C ARG A 63 2.59 1.09 5.25
N CYS A 64 2.74 0.69 3.99
CA CYS A 64 3.69 1.32 3.07
C CYS A 64 3.36 2.81 2.82
N ARG A 65 2.08 3.17 2.68
CA ARG A 65 1.66 4.56 2.42
C ARG A 65 1.88 5.47 3.62
N ALA A 66 1.55 4.97 4.82
CA ALA A 66 1.68 5.71 6.06
C ALA A 66 3.11 5.70 6.63
N GLN A 67 4.02 4.87 6.09
CA GLN A 67 5.35 4.63 6.65
C GLN A 67 5.27 4.25 8.14
N SER A 68 4.30 3.40 8.48
CA SER A 68 4.00 3.01 9.85
C SER A 68 4.34 1.54 10.14
N SER A 69 4.20 1.12 11.40
CA SER A 69 4.32 -0.27 11.84
C SER A 69 2.98 -1.05 11.80
N LEU A 70 2.00 -0.58 11.02
CA LEU A 70 0.68 -1.19 10.92
C LEU A 70 0.77 -2.69 10.56
N SER A 71 0.09 -3.53 11.33
CA SER A 71 0.04 -4.98 11.13
C SER A 71 -1.39 -5.49 11.26
N VAL A 72 -1.63 -6.74 10.86
CA VAL A 72 -2.89 -7.42 11.17
C VAL A 72 -2.87 -7.80 12.65
N GLN A 73 -3.89 -7.35 13.40
CA GLN A 73 -4.09 -7.75 14.79
C GLN A 73 -4.83 -9.08 14.88
N TYR A 74 -5.92 -9.25 14.13
CA TYR A 74 -6.65 -10.51 14.02
C TYR A 74 -7.49 -10.60 12.73
N ASN A 75 -7.93 -11.82 12.40
CA ASN A 75 -8.76 -12.11 11.23
C ASN A 75 -10.23 -11.70 11.49
N GLY A 76 -10.89 -11.17 10.47
CA GLY A 76 -12.23 -10.59 10.57
C GLY A 76 -12.21 -9.08 10.79
N SER A 77 -13.35 -8.43 10.62
CA SER A 77 -13.49 -6.99 10.89
C SER A 77 -13.21 -6.65 12.35
N CYS A 78 -12.71 -5.44 12.61
CA CYS A 78 -12.60 -4.93 13.97
C CYS A 78 -13.97 -4.93 14.63
N ARG A 79 -14.03 -5.40 15.87
CA ARG A 79 -15.23 -5.35 16.69
C ARG A 79 -15.20 -4.01 17.38
N MET A 80 -16.20 -3.17 17.17
CA MET A 80 -16.46 -2.11 18.13
C MET A 80 -16.83 -2.84 19.41
N SER A 81 -16.11 -2.61 20.51
CA SER A 81 -16.48 -3.15 21.81
C SER A 81 -17.98 -2.90 22.01
N CYS A 82 -18.73 -3.91 22.46
CA CYS A 82 -20.14 -3.76 22.82
C CYS A 82 -20.28 -2.50 23.67
N ALA A 83 -21.14 -1.57 23.23
CA ALA A 83 -21.58 -0.51 24.11
C ALA A 83 -22.11 -1.17 25.39
N SER A 84 -21.57 -0.72 26.53
CA SER A 84 -21.95 -1.19 27.87
C SER A 84 -23.43 -0.98 28.15
#